data_AF-A0A4Y2NHD8-F1
#
_entry.id   AF-A0A4Y2NHD8-F1
#
_cell.length_a   1.000
_cell.length_b   1.000
_cell.length_c   1.000
_cell.angle_alpha   90.00
_cell.angle_beta   90.00
_cell.angle_gamma   90.00
#
_symmetry.space_group_name_H-M   'P 1'
#
loop_
_entity.id
_entity.type
_entity.pdbx_description
1 polymer ?
#
loop_
_entity_poly.entity_id
_entity_poly.type
_entity_poly.pdbx_seq_one_letter_code
_entity_poly.pdbx_strand_id
1 'polypeptide(L)'
;KINHNDESKDEIYGIISKRYDRLGSVSSHEASVMVLFSILIILWIFRDPKFIPGWATVLGFKSKVGDSTVAMVIVFLMFFLPSNFRDLGSRRILEWKTVQAKFPWGVIFLLGAGSSLAQGAQKDVDADYKPPFTTSSQYLHRYTSTNLTLGIVVP
;
A
#
# COMPACT_ATOMS: atom_id res chain seq x y z
N LYS A 1 2.18 -49.29 -24.24
CA LYS A 1 1.20 -48.18 -24.32
C LYS A 1 1.97 -46.91 -24.00
N ILE A 2 2.29 -46.11 -25.01
CA ILE A 2 2.88 -44.79 -24.81
C ILE A 2 1.75 -43.88 -24.31
N ASN A 3 1.95 -43.25 -23.16
CA ASN A 3 0.95 -42.40 -22.53
C ASN A 3 0.91 -41.05 -23.27
N HIS A 4 -0.18 -40.79 -23.97
CA HIS A 4 -0.43 -39.54 -24.72
C HIS A 4 -0.21 -38.26 -23.87
N ASN A 5 -0.40 -38.35 -22.55
CA ASN A 5 -0.17 -37.24 -21.62
C ASN A 5 1.30 -36.82 -21.48
N ASP A 6 2.26 -37.69 -21.76
CA ASP A 6 3.68 -37.40 -21.56
C ASP A 6 4.25 -36.64 -22.77
N GLU A 7 3.82 -37.00 -23.99
CA GLU A 7 4.19 -36.34 -25.25
C GLU A 7 3.69 -34.88 -25.30
N SER A 8 2.45 -34.62 -24.86
CA SER A 8 1.91 -33.25 -24.80
C SER A 8 2.62 -32.38 -23.76
N LYS A 9 3.08 -32.96 -22.64
CA LYS A 9 3.85 -32.22 -21.62
C LYS A 9 5.19 -31.78 -22.19
N ASP A 10 5.89 -32.68 -22.87
CA ASP A 10 7.21 -32.42 -23.45
C ASP A 10 7.15 -31.33 -24.53
N GLU A 11 6.10 -31.32 -25.36
CA GLU A 11 5.83 -30.22 -26.29
C GLU A 11 5.61 -28.89 -25.56
N ILE A 12 4.79 -28.89 -24.50
CA ILE A 12 4.52 -27.69 -23.70
C ILE A 12 5.82 -27.16 -23.05
N TYR A 13 6.63 -28.03 -22.45
CA TYR A 13 7.93 -27.64 -21.87
C TYR A 13 8.91 -27.13 -22.93
N GLY A 14 8.91 -27.72 -24.13
CA GLY A 14 9.71 -27.26 -25.26
C GLY A 14 9.31 -25.87 -25.74
N ILE A 15 8.02 -25.54 -25.74
CA ILE A 15 7.52 -24.20 -26.09
C ILE A 15 7.85 -23.18 -24.99
N ILE A 16 7.70 -23.56 -23.71
CA ILE A 16 7.99 -22.69 -22.57
C ILE A 16 9.48 -22.35 -22.52
N SER A 17 10.38 -23.34 -22.64
CA SER A 17 11.82 -23.10 -22.65
C SER A 17 12.26 -22.22 -23.82
N LYS A 18 11.77 -22.48 -25.03
CA LYS A 18 12.02 -21.62 -26.21
C LYS A 18 11.53 -20.19 -26.03
N ARG A 19 10.45 -19.98 -25.29
CA ARG A 19 10.00 -18.62 -24.94
C ARG A 19 10.90 -18.02 -23.88
N TYR A 20 11.26 -18.77 -22.84
CA TYR A 20 12.17 -18.31 -21.78
C TYR A 20 13.53 -17.85 -22.34
N ASP A 21 14.13 -18.62 -23.25
CA ASP A 21 15.39 -18.25 -23.91
C ASP A 21 15.26 -16.99 -24.79
N ARG A 22 14.07 -16.73 -25.37
CA ARG A 22 13.80 -15.51 -26.14
C ARG A 22 13.60 -14.27 -25.29
N LEU A 23 13.34 -14.40 -23.98
CA LEU A 23 13.24 -13.22 -23.11
C LEU A 23 14.61 -12.55 -22.90
N GLY A 24 15.72 -13.24 -23.18
CA GLY A 24 17.07 -12.66 -23.12
C GLY A 24 17.52 -12.32 -21.69
N SER A 25 18.69 -11.69 -21.56
CA SER A 25 19.24 -11.29 -20.26
C SER A 25 18.38 -10.21 -19.60
N VAL A 26 18.19 -10.31 -18.28
CA VAL A 26 17.50 -9.28 -17.48
C VAL A 26 18.05 -7.88 -17.80
N SER A 27 17.15 -6.98 -18.18
CA SER A 27 17.52 -5.58 -18.46
C SER A 27 17.87 -4.87 -17.16
N SER A 28 18.83 -3.95 -17.19
CA SER A 28 19.16 -3.10 -16.03
C SER A 28 17.94 -2.39 -15.43
N HIS A 29 16.95 -2.08 -16.26
CA HIS A 29 15.69 -1.47 -15.82
C HIS A 29 14.86 -2.43 -14.97
N GLU A 30 14.78 -3.70 -15.38
CA GLU A 30 14.03 -4.74 -14.67
C GLU A 30 14.69 -5.07 -13.33
N ALA A 31 16.01 -5.21 -13.34
CA ALA A 31 16.80 -5.43 -12.13
C ALA A 31 16.61 -4.29 -11.11
N SER A 32 16.63 -3.04 -11.57
CA SER A 32 16.44 -1.87 -10.69
C SER A 32 15.04 -1.81 -10.07
N VAL A 33 14.00 -2.13 -10.84
CA VAL A 33 12.62 -2.22 -10.30
C VAL A 33 12.51 -3.35 -9.29
N MET A 34 13.16 -4.49 -9.52
CA MET A 34 13.16 -5.63 -8.58
C MET A 34 13.83 -5.27 -7.25
N VAL A 35 14.94 -4.53 -7.29
CA VAL A 35 15.63 -4.02 -6.09
C VAL A 35 14.73 -3.05 -5.33
N LEU A 36 14.13 -2.07 -6.01
CA LEU A 36 13.24 -1.08 -5.39
C LEU A 36 11.99 -1.74 -4.77
N PHE A 37 11.42 -2.74 -5.45
CA PHE A 37 10.30 -3.51 -4.93
C PHE A 37 10.68 -4.31 -3.68
N SER A 38 11.88 -4.87 -3.64
CA SER A 38 12.40 -5.54 -2.45
C SER A 38 12.58 -4.56 -1.29
N ILE A 39 13.13 -3.38 -1.54
CA ILE A 39 13.25 -2.30 -0.54
C ILE A 39 11.87 -1.89 -0.03
N LEU A 40 10.87 -1.77 -0.89
CA LEU A 40 9.49 -1.47 -0.50
C LEU A 40 8.93 -2.49 0.48
N ILE A 41 9.06 -3.78 0.15
CA ILE A 41 8.58 -4.87 1.01
C ILE A 41 9.28 -4.84 2.36
N ILE A 42 10.61 -4.68 2.37
CA ILE A 42 11.39 -4.55 3.60
C ILE A 42 10.87 -3.34 4.40
N LEU A 43 10.73 -2.17 3.78
CA LEU A 43 10.30 -0.97 4.48
C LEU A 43 8.87 -1.07 5.06
N TRP A 44 7.99 -1.83 4.39
CA TRP A 44 6.66 -2.17 4.91
C TRP A 44 6.73 -3.12 6.11
N ILE A 45 7.48 -4.22 6.02
CA ILE A 45 7.62 -5.18 7.13
C ILE A 45 8.25 -4.51 8.35
N PHE A 46 9.26 -3.66 8.14
CA PHE A 46 9.97 -2.97 9.21
C PHE A 46 9.25 -1.69 9.71
N ARG A 47 8.07 -1.33 9.17
CA ARG A 47 7.32 -0.14 9.60
C ARG A 47 6.82 -0.22 11.03
N ASP A 48 6.15 -1.33 11.36
CA ASP A 48 5.61 -1.57 12.70
C ASP A 48 5.77 -3.05 13.04
N PRO A 49 7.01 -3.54 13.14
CA PRO A 49 7.25 -4.84 13.71
C PRO A 49 6.86 -4.71 15.18
N LYS A 50 5.70 -5.23 15.58
CA LYS A 50 5.17 -5.21 16.96
C LYS A 50 6.14 -5.73 18.05
N PHE A 51 7.35 -6.13 17.67
CA PHE A 51 8.46 -6.62 18.47
C PHE A 51 9.55 -5.56 18.75
N ILE A 52 9.68 -4.48 17.96
CA ILE A 52 10.71 -3.43 18.08
C ILE A 52 10.05 -2.08 17.73
N PRO A 53 10.39 -0.93 18.38
CA PRO A 53 9.97 0.37 17.88
C PRO A 53 10.40 0.52 16.42
N GLY A 54 9.42 0.52 15.50
CA GLY A 54 9.68 0.56 14.06
C GLY A 54 10.49 1.80 13.66
N TRP A 55 11.06 1.80 12.46
CA TRP A 55 11.88 2.92 11.98
C TRP A 55 11.13 4.27 12.03
N ALA A 56 9.80 4.26 11.93
CA ALA A 56 8.96 5.45 12.06
C ALA A 56 9.05 6.08 13.46
N THR A 57 9.14 5.26 14.51
CA THR A 57 9.29 5.71 15.89
C THR A 57 10.72 6.18 16.18
N VAL A 58 11.72 5.49 15.60
CA VAL A 58 13.15 5.87 15.72
C VAL A 58 13.42 7.24 15.10
N LEU A 59 12.74 7.58 14.00
CA LEU A 59 12.83 8.90 13.37
C LEU A 59 12.01 10.00 14.09
N GLY A 60 11.40 9.70 15.24
CA GLY A 60 10.72 10.70 16.08
C GLY A 60 9.33 11.11 15.59
N PHE A 61 8.72 10.39 14.65
CA PHE A 61 7.34 10.66 14.25
C PHE A 61 6.38 10.18 15.34
N LYS A 62 5.85 11.13 16.13
CA LYS A 62 4.81 10.87 17.15
C LYS A 62 3.46 10.49 16.54
N SER A 63 3.25 10.76 15.25
CA SER A 63 2.03 10.43 14.51
C SER A 63 2.17 9.11 13.77
N LYS A 64 1.08 8.35 13.72
CA LYS A 64 0.96 7.07 13.01
C LYS A 64 1.23 7.29 11.51
N VAL A 65 2.43 6.95 11.06
CA VAL A 65 2.82 7.07 9.65
C VAL A 65 2.04 6.02 8.84
N GLY A 66 1.23 6.47 7.89
CA GLY A 66 0.42 5.61 7.04
C GLY A 66 1.23 4.92 5.94
N ASP A 67 0.69 3.82 5.41
CA ASP A 67 1.27 3.03 4.30
C ASP A 67 1.59 3.90 3.08
N SER A 68 0.78 4.95 2.86
CA SER A 68 0.91 5.90 1.74
C SER A 68 2.20 6.71 1.78
N THR A 69 2.69 7.13 2.95
CA THR A 69 3.93 7.92 3.06
C THR A 69 5.14 7.11 2.61
N VAL A 70 5.18 5.83 3.01
CA VAL A 70 6.24 4.88 2.63
C VAL A 70 6.26 4.66 1.13
N ALA A 71 5.09 4.44 0.53
CA ALA A 71 4.95 4.28 -0.91
C ALA A 71 5.39 5.55 -1.67
N MET A 72 5.00 6.74 -1.20
CA MET A 72 5.41 8.01 -1.83
C MET A 72 6.91 8.23 -1.79
N VAL A 73 7.58 7.98 -0.65
CA VAL A 73 9.03 8.13 -0.53
C VAL A 73 9.77 7.23 -1.53
N ILE A 74 9.29 6.00 -1.74
CA ILE A 74 9.89 5.08 -2.70
C ILE A 74 9.65 5.52 -4.14
N VAL A 75 8.47 6.04 -4.47
CA VAL A 75 8.19 6.61 -5.80
C VAL A 75 9.10 7.82 -6.08
N PHE A 76 9.30 8.69 -5.09
CA PHE A 76 10.25 9.80 -5.20
C PHE A 76 11.69 9.31 -5.38
N LEU A 77 12.10 8.30 -4.61
CA LEU A 77 13.42 7.70 -4.74
C LEU A 77 13.61 7.08 -6.13
N MET A 78 12.59 6.42 -6.67
CA MET A 78 12.58 5.81 -8.00
C MET A 78 12.62 6.83 -9.14
N PHE A 79 12.18 8.07 -8.90
CA PHE A 79 12.36 9.21 -9.80
C PHE A 79 13.80 9.75 -9.79
N PHE A 80 14.47 9.66 -8.65
CA PHE A 80 15.80 10.21 -8.43
C PHE A 80 16.93 9.20 -8.70
N LEU A 81 16.68 7.91 -8.54
CA LEU A 81 17.67 6.85 -8.70
C LEU A 81 17.88 6.50 -10.19
N PRO A 82 19.12 6.54 -10.71
CA PRO A 82 19.43 6.10 -12.07
C PRO A 82 19.39 4.57 -12.19
N SER A 83 19.03 4.07 -13.39
CA SER A 83 18.84 2.65 -13.73
C SER A 83 20.14 1.83 -13.74
N ASN A 84 21.28 2.50 -13.71
CA ASN A 84 22.60 1.88 -13.69
C ASN A 84 23.47 2.56 -12.63
N PHE A 85 23.80 1.84 -11.55
CA PHE A 85 24.75 2.30 -10.53
C PHE A 85 26.17 2.53 -11.08
N ARG A 86 26.49 1.94 -12.24
CA ARG A 86 27.79 2.07 -12.92
C ARG A 86 27.87 3.21 -13.94
N ASP A 87 26.74 3.79 -14.35
CA ASP A 87 26.71 4.85 -15.36
C ASP A 87 25.61 5.88 -15.03
N LEU A 88 26.04 6.95 -14.37
CA LEU A 88 25.20 8.06 -13.90
C LEU A 88 24.55 8.87 -15.06
N GLY A 89 24.94 8.63 -16.31
CA GLY A 89 24.36 9.25 -17.50
C GLY A 89 23.25 8.43 -18.19
N SER A 90 22.98 7.21 -17.71
CA SER A 90 22.05 6.30 -18.38
C SER A 90 20.57 6.58 -18.06
N ARG A 91 19.68 6.11 -18.94
CA ARG A 91 18.22 6.38 -18.94
C ARG A 91 17.61 6.17 -17.53
N ARG A 92 16.81 7.14 -17.07
CA ARG A 92 16.12 7.08 -15.77
C ARG A 92 15.20 5.85 -15.70
N ILE A 93 15.11 5.21 -14.53
CA ILE A 93 14.28 4.01 -14.30
C ILE A 93 12.81 4.29 -14.62
N LEU A 94 12.36 5.50 -14.27
CA LEU A 94 10.99 5.93 -14.47
C LEU A 94 10.95 7.25 -15.26
N GLU A 95 10.43 7.19 -16.48
CA GLU A 95 10.15 8.38 -17.27
C GLU A 95 8.73 8.86 -16.94
N TRP A 96 8.57 10.14 -16.58
CA TRP A 96 7.26 10.72 -16.23
C TRP A 96 6.21 10.48 -17.32
N LYS A 97 6.64 10.53 -18.59
CA LYS A 97 5.78 10.23 -19.74
C LYS A 97 5.20 8.81 -19.69
N THR A 98 6.00 7.83 -19.26
CA THR A 98 5.55 6.43 -19.14
C THR A 98 4.58 6.25 -17.98
N VAL A 99 4.83 6.91 -16.85
CA VAL A 99 3.92 6.89 -15.69
C VAL A 99 2.60 7.51 -16.08
N GLN A 100 2.60 8.73 -16.61
CA GLN A 100 1.39 9.44 -17.00
C GLN A 100 0.54 8.63 -18.01
N ALA A 101 1.18 7.93 -18.96
CA ALA A 101 0.49 7.14 -19.97
C ALA A 101 -0.08 5.80 -19.44
N LYS A 102 0.59 5.14 -18.48
CA LYS A 102 0.19 3.82 -17.98
C LYS A 102 -0.61 3.87 -16.68
N PHE A 103 -0.62 4.99 -15.98
CA PHE A 103 -1.30 5.12 -14.69
C PHE A 103 -2.82 5.22 -14.87
N PRO A 104 -3.62 4.41 -14.16
CA PRO A 104 -5.08 4.41 -14.29
C PRO A 104 -5.71 5.56 -13.53
N TRP A 105 -5.53 6.80 -14.01
CA TRP A 105 -6.03 8.03 -13.39
C TRP A 105 -7.52 7.97 -13.08
N GLY A 106 -8.32 7.37 -13.96
CA GLY A 106 -9.76 7.21 -13.78
C GLY A 106 -10.14 6.45 -12.50
N VAL A 107 -9.38 5.40 -12.14
CA VAL A 107 -9.63 4.61 -10.92
C VAL A 107 -9.38 5.47 -9.68
N ILE A 108 -8.32 6.26 -9.69
CA ILE A 108 -7.95 7.11 -8.56
C ILE A 108 -8.98 8.22 -8.36
N PHE A 109 -9.40 8.87 -9.45
CA PHE A 109 -10.47 9.87 -9.39
C PHE A 109 -11.80 9.26 -8.93
N LEU A 110 -12.15 8.05 -9.37
CA LEU A 110 -13.37 7.37 -8.97
C LEU A 110 -13.37 7.04 -7.47
N LEU A 111 -12.26 6.49 -6.96
CA LEU A 111 -12.11 6.17 -5.53
C LEU A 111 -12.16 7.43 -4.66
N GLY A 112 -11.50 8.51 -5.11
CA GLY A 112 -11.54 9.81 -4.43
C GLY A 112 -12.94 10.42 -4.42
N ALA A 113 -13.61 10.44 -5.58
CA ALA A 113 -14.95 10.99 -5.73
C ALA A 113 -15.97 10.20 -4.88
N GLY A 114 -15.94 8.87 -4.90
CA GLY A 114 -16.82 8.04 -4.09
C GLY A 114 -16.66 8.27 -2.59
N SER A 115 -15.42 8.39 -2.12
CA SER A 115 -15.13 8.67 -0.71
C SER A 115 -15.61 10.06 -0.28
N SER A 116 -15.54 11.05 -1.18
CA SER A 116 -16.02 12.41 -0.92
C SER A 116 -17.54 12.48 -0.85
N LEU A 117 -18.24 11.79 -1.76
CA LEU A 117 -19.69 11.75 -1.81
C LEU A 117 -20.27 11.03 -0.58
N ALA A 118 -19.66 9.91 -0.17
CA ALA A 118 -20.05 9.19 1.03
C ALA A 118 -19.92 10.07 2.30
N GLN A 119 -18.81 10.82 2.42
CA GLN A 119 -18.62 11.73 3.54
C GLN A 119 -19.58 12.93 3.52
N GLY A 120 -19.93 13.44 2.35
CA GLY A 120 -20.94 14.49 2.20
C GLY A 120 -22.32 14.00 2.66
N ALA A 121 -22.75 12.86 2.12
CA ALA A 121 -24.02 12.25 2.49
C ALA A 121 -24.10 11.91 3.99
N GLN A 122 -23.01 11.41 4.61
CA GLN A 122 -22.98 11.15 6.04
C GLN A 122 -23.16 12.44 6.85
N LYS A 123 -22.50 13.54 6.47
CA LYS A 123 -22.61 14.82 7.19
C LYS A 123 -24.02 15.42 7.08
N ASP A 124 -24.63 15.34 5.91
CA ASP A 124 -25.98 15.87 5.68
C ASP A 124 -27.02 15.02 6.43
N VAL A 125 -26.88 13.69 6.41
CA VAL A 125 -27.71 12.79 7.21
C VAL A 125 -27.50 13.06 8.70
N ASP A 126 -26.27 13.15 9.21
CA ASP A 126 -26.03 13.40 10.63
C ASP A 126 -26.50 14.80 11.09
N ALA A 127 -26.60 15.78 10.17
CA ALA A 127 -27.10 17.11 10.45
C ALA A 127 -28.64 17.18 10.53
N ASP A 128 -29.34 16.39 9.73
CA ASP A 128 -30.81 16.36 9.68
C ASP A 128 -31.41 15.23 10.55
N TYR A 129 -30.65 14.16 10.76
CA TYR A 129 -31.04 12.98 11.52
C TYR A 129 -30.53 13.07 12.97
N LYS A 130 -31.39 13.57 13.86
CA LYS A 130 -31.25 13.36 15.30
C LYS A 130 -32.02 12.09 15.68
N PRO A 131 -31.37 10.92 15.84
CA PRO A 131 -32.09 9.69 16.11
C PRO A 131 -32.86 9.80 17.43
N PRO A 132 -34.11 9.35 17.49
CA PRO A 132 -34.93 9.43 18.71
C PRO A 132 -34.38 8.59 19.88
N PHE A 133 -33.41 7.70 19.62
CA PHE A 133 -32.80 6.83 20.64
C PHE A 133 -31.33 6.52 20.33
N THR A 134 -30.41 7.49 20.50
CA THR A 134 -28.97 7.16 20.63
C THR A 134 -28.41 7.66 21.93
N THR A 135 -28.82 7.07 23.04
CA THR A 135 -28.12 7.34 24.28
C THR A 135 -28.24 6.18 25.27
N SER A 136 -27.42 5.14 25.06
CA SER A 136 -27.09 4.13 26.09
C SER A 136 -25.60 3.77 26.06
N SER A 137 -24.98 3.60 24.88
CA SER A 137 -23.55 3.26 24.77
C SER A 137 -22.61 4.44 25.08
N GLN A 138 -22.97 5.67 24.72
CA GLN A 138 -22.17 6.86 25.07
C GLN A 138 -22.29 7.28 26.55
N TYR A 139 -23.38 6.90 27.21
CA TYR A 139 -23.51 7.13 28.65
C TYR A 139 -22.59 6.21 29.44
N LEU A 140 -22.47 4.93 29.09
CA LEU A 140 -21.63 3.99 29.86
C LEU A 140 -20.14 4.41 29.88
N HIS A 141 -19.60 4.94 28.78
CA HIS A 141 -18.23 5.48 28.76
C HIS A 141 -18.06 6.78 29.57
N ARG A 142 -19.13 7.55 29.78
CA ARG A 142 -19.10 8.75 30.63
C ARG A 142 -19.29 8.41 32.10
N TYR A 143 -20.18 7.48 32.44
CA TYR A 143 -20.44 7.00 33.81
C TYR A 143 -19.28 6.20 34.39
N THR A 144 -18.59 5.37 33.60
CA THR A 144 -17.35 4.71 34.05
C THR A 144 -16.23 5.70 34.35
N SER A 145 -16.15 6.82 33.62
CA SER A 145 -15.13 7.86 33.86
C SER A 145 -15.47 8.80 35.04
N THR A 146 -16.76 9.04 35.34
CA THR A 146 -17.18 9.84 36.50
C THR A 146 -17.27 9.06 37.81
N ASN A 147 -17.64 7.77 37.79
CA ASN A 147 -17.67 6.95 39.01
C ASN A 147 -16.27 6.49 39.47
N LEU A 148 -15.26 6.52 38.60
CA LEU A 148 -13.87 6.28 39.02
C LEU A 148 -13.21 7.52 39.67
N THR A 149 -13.80 8.70 39.48
CA THR A 149 -13.29 9.98 40.02
C THR A 149 -14.08 10.46 41.25
N LEU A 150 -15.33 10.06 41.40
CA LEU A 150 -16.13 10.23 42.61
C LEU A 150 -16.37 8.86 43.21
N GLY A 151 -15.50 8.47 44.13
CA GLY A 151 -15.75 7.33 44.99
C GLY A 151 -17.12 7.47 45.66
N ILE A 152 -17.92 6.41 45.53
CA ILE A 152 -18.96 5.95 46.46
C ILE A 152 -19.88 7.04 47.01
N VAL A 153 -21.15 7.02 46.59
CA VAL A 153 -22.38 7.39 47.34
C VAL A 153 -23.48 7.30 46.26
N VAL A 154 -24.55 6.49 46.34
CA VAL A 154 -25.58 6.29 47.37
C VAL A 154 -26.32 4.93 47.09
N PRO A 155 -27.44 4.60 47.78
CA PRO A 155 -27.69 3.41 48.61
C PRO A 155 -28.25 2.16 47.89
#